data_AF-A0A9D4TZB8-F1
#
_entry.id   AF-A0A9D4TZB8-F1
#
_cell.length_a   1.000
_cell.length_b   1.000
_cell.length_c   1.000
_cell.angle_alpha   90.00
_cell.angle_beta   90.00
_cell.angle_gamma   90.00
#
_symmetry.space_group_name_H-M   'P 1'
#
loop_
_entity.id
_entity.type
_entity.pdbx_description
1 polymer ?
#
loop_
_entity_poly.entity_id
_entity_poly.type
_entity_poly.pdbx_seq_one_letter_code
_entity_poly.pdbx_strand_id
1 'polypeptide(L)'
;MQAALAPSRVALGRAASRVQARRSPVVAQATSRPLWQPGSTPPAHLDGSLPGDFGFDPLNLGSNAAALDWYRNAELQNGRWAMLGVAGIIIPAELTRVGLLNVPDWADAGKVYIESEDAIPFSSLLMVQLFLFNFVEIKRWEDIKKPGCQGEPGSFLGFESSFKGTGVSGYPGGAFNPLGLGNSSEESMTDFKWREIRNGRLAMVAFLGFLAQHAATGQGPIDNLVYHLQDPWAHNFATNSVSIPGTIF
;
A
#
# COMPACT_ATOMS: atom_id res chain seq x y z
N MET A 1 -58.17 -35.85 73.82
CA MET A 1 -58.17 -34.86 72.74
C MET A 1 -56.72 -34.58 72.35
N GLN A 2 -56.25 -35.21 71.28
CA GLN A 2 -54.95 -34.96 70.67
C GLN A 2 -55.06 -33.71 69.79
N ALA A 3 -54.18 -32.73 69.98
CA ALA A 3 -53.99 -31.62 69.06
C ALA A 3 -52.52 -31.63 68.62
N ALA A 4 -52.29 -32.03 67.37
CA ALA A 4 -50.98 -32.05 66.74
C ALA A 4 -50.56 -30.61 66.35
N LEU A 5 -49.38 -30.17 66.77
CA LEU A 5 -48.75 -28.92 66.34
C LEU A 5 -47.96 -29.16 65.05
N ALA A 6 -48.32 -28.47 63.96
CA ALA A 6 -47.61 -28.49 62.70
C ALA A 6 -46.42 -27.50 62.72
N PRO A 7 -45.26 -27.83 62.11
CA PRO A 7 -44.13 -26.90 62.04
C PRO A 7 -44.28 -25.91 60.86
N SER A 8 -44.14 -24.62 61.15
CA SER A 8 -44.08 -23.54 60.17
C SER A 8 -42.76 -23.58 59.38
N ARG A 9 -42.83 -23.69 58.05
CA ARG A 9 -41.66 -23.60 57.16
C ARG A 9 -41.31 -22.12 56.90
N VAL A 10 -40.11 -21.70 57.32
CA VAL A 10 -39.53 -20.40 56.95
C VAL A 10 -38.87 -20.53 55.58
N ALA A 11 -39.36 -19.78 54.60
CA ALA A 11 -38.75 -19.71 53.27
C ALA A 11 -37.62 -18.67 53.26
N LEU A 12 -36.37 -19.13 53.13
CA LEU A 12 -35.20 -18.28 52.90
C LEU A 12 -35.18 -17.82 51.43
N GLY A 13 -35.60 -16.59 51.18
CA GLY A 13 -35.44 -15.95 49.87
C GLY A 13 -33.97 -15.60 49.60
N ARG A 14 -33.40 -16.12 48.51
CA ARG A 14 -32.08 -15.73 47.99
C ARG A 14 -32.17 -14.32 47.41
N ALA A 15 -31.50 -13.35 48.03
CA ALA A 15 -31.30 -12.03 47.44
C ALA A 15 -30.27 -12.12 46.29
N ALA A 16 -30.70 -11.82 45.06
CA ALA A 16 -29.80 -11.73 43.91
C ALA A 16 -29.08 -10.38 43.92
N SER A 17 -27.75 -10.37 44.08
CA SER A 17 -26.94 -9.15 43.96
C SER A 17 -26.84 -8.74 42.49
N ARG A 18 -27.36 -7.56 42.15
CA ARG A 18 -27.27 -6.99 40.80
C ARG A 18 -25.86 -6.45 40.58
N VAL A 19 -25.04 -7.18 39.82
CA VAL A 19 -23.71 -6.72 39.39
C VAL A 19 -23.90 -5.53 38.44
N GLN A 20 -23.55 -4.33 38.89
CA GLN A 20 -23.45 -3.16 38.01
C GLN A 20 -22.21 -3.30 37.14
N ALA A 21 -22.42 -3.34 35.82
CA ALA A 21 -21.34 -3.29 34.85
C ALA A 21 -20.58 -1.96 34.98
N ARG A 22 -19.35 -2.03 35.48
CA ARG A 22 -18.40 -0.91 35.42
C ARG A 22 -18.10 -0.62 33.95
N ARG A 23 -18.61 0.48 33.43
CA ARG A 23 -18.12 1.04 32.16
C ARG A 23 -16.75 1.62 32.43
N SER A 24 -15.71 0.94 31.95
CA SER A 24 -14.37 1.52 31.91
C SER A 24 -14.40 2.72 30.95
N PRO A 25 -14.02 3.92 31.39
CA PRO A 25 -13.84 5.02 30.44
C PRO A 25 -12.65 4.65 29.54
N VAL A 26 -12.89 4.62 28.23
CA VAL A 26 -11.80 4.59 27.25
C VAL A 26 -11.13 5.95 27.33
N VAL A 27 -10.02 6.02 28.06
CA VAL A 27 -9.17 7.21 28.08
C VAL A 27 -8.46 7.25 26.73
N ALA A 28 -8.90 8.14 25.85
CA ALA A 28 -8.19 8.45 24.62
C ALA A 28 -6.87 9.12 25.01
N GLN A 29 -5.81 8.32 25.11
CA GLN A 29 -4.47 8.84 25.33
C GLN A 29 -4.04 9.50 24.01
N ALA A 30 -3.97 10.84 24.00
CA ALA A 30 -3.50 11.58 22.84
C ALA A 30 -2.06 11.14 22.56
N THR A 31 -1.86 10.35 21.50
CA THR A 31 -0.52 9.98 21.06
C THR A 31 0.21 11.22 20.54
N SER A 32 1.48 11.38 20.89
CA SER A 32 2.34 12.51 20.47
C SER A 32 2.64 12.57 18.96
N ARG A 33 2.16 11.59 18.19
CA ARG A 33 2.37 11.44 16.75
C ARG A 33 1.11 11.82 15.95
N PRO A 34 1.26 12.30 14.70
CA PRO A 34 0.11 12.54 13.83
C PRO A 34 -0.58 11.23 13.50
N LEU A 35 -1.91 11.18 13.68
CA LEU A 35 -2.76 10.07 13.29
C LEU A 35 -3.56 10.44 12.04
N TRP A 36 -4.00 9.43 11.28
CA TRP A 36 -4.82 9.65 10.08
C TRP A 36 -6.15 10.36 10.41
N GLN A 37 -6.73 10.05 11.57
CA GLN A 37 -7.89 10.73 12.13
C GLN A 37 -7.48 11.41 13.45
N PRO A 38 -7.40 12.75 13.48
CA PRO A 38 -7.07 13.49 14.69
C PRO A 38 -8.02 13.15 15.85
N GLY A 39 -7.47 12.81 17.01
CA GLY A 39 -8.23 12.47 18.22
C GLY A 39 -8.71 11.02 18.33
N SER A 40 -8.42 10.17 17.33
CA SER A 40 -8.64 8.73 17.46
C SER A 40 -7.52 8.06 18.28
N THR A 41 -7.76 6.86 18.82
CA THR A 41 -6.72 6.03 19.44
C THR A 41 -6.18 5.04 18.41
N PRO A 42 -4.86 4.97 18.19
CA PRO A 42 -4.32 3.99 17.26
C PRO A 42 -4.51 2.55 17.78
N PRO A 43 -4.62 1.56 16.89
CA PRO A 43 -4.60 0.15 17.26
C PRO A 43 -3.31 -0.23 18.02
N ALA A 44 -3.40 -1.19 18.95
CA ALA A 44 -2.29 -1.57 19.84
C ALA A 44 -1.08 -2.18 19.10
N HIS A 45 -1.28 -2.77 17.91
CA HIS A 45 -0.22 -3.34 17.07
C HIS A 45 0.52 -2.30 16.22
N LEU A 46 0.07 -1.05 16.20
CA LEU A 46 0.72 0.05 15.49
C LEU A 46 1.30 1.02 16.52
N ASP A 47 2.60 0.94 16.77
CA ASP A 47 3.32 1.67 17.81
C ASP A 47 4.06 2.92 17.29
N GLY A 48 4.18 3.10 15.98
CA GLY A 48 4.92 4.19 15.36
C GLY A 48 6.38 3.90 15.05
N SER A 49 6.84 2.66 15.25
CA SER A 49 8.18 2.23 14.84
C SER A 49 8.34 2.13 13.31
N LEU A 50 7.23 1.91 12.60
CA LEU A 50 7.21 1.75 11.15
C LEU A 50 7.22 3.10 10.41
N PRO A 51 7.98 3.20 9.29
CA PRO A 51 7.99 4.44 8.50
C PRO A 51 6.61 4.68 7.87
N GLY A 52 6.03 5.86 8.15
CA GLY A 52 4.72 6.23 7.63
C GLY A 52 3.54 5.65 8.40
N ASP A 53 3.73 5.25 9.66
CA ASP A 53 2.65 4.80 10.52
C ASP A 53 1.81 5.97 11.08
N PHE A 54 0.59 6.09 10.55
CA PHE A 54 -0.44 7.03 10.99
C PHE A 54 -1.59 6.36 11.77
N GLY A 55 -1.42 5.09 12.19
CA GLY A 55 -2.45 4.34 12.91
C GLY A 55 -3.66 3.95 12.05
N PHE A 56 -3.49 3.86 10.73
CA PHE A 56 -4.57 3.52 9.79
C PHE A 56 -4.68 2.00 9.59
N ASP A 57 -5.54 1.35 10.39
CA ASP A 57 -5.95 -0.05 10.17
C ASP A 57 -7.39 -0.24 10.68
N PRO A 58 -8.41 0.29 9.97
CA PRO A 58 -9.80 0.18 10.40
C PRO A 58 -10.35 -1.26 10.32
N LEU A 59 -9.71 -2.14 9.54
CA LEU A 59 -10.13 -3.54 9.35
C LEU A 59 -9.33 -4.52 10.23
N ASN A 60 -8.36 -4.03 11.00
CA ASN A 60 -7.52 -4.81 11.90
C ASN A 60 -6.78 -5.98 11.20
N LEU A 61 -6.37 -5.78 9.94
CA LEU A 61 -5.70 -6.80 9.14
C LEU A 61 -4.28 -7.08 9.67
N GLY A 62 -3.64 -6.07 10.28
CA GLY A 62 -2.28 -6.15 10.81
C GLY A 62 -2.17 -6.71 12.23
N SER A 63 -3.24 -7.28 12.80
CA SER A 63 -3.26 -7.76 14.19
C SER A 63 -2.21 -8.85 14.50
N ASN A 64 -1.81 -9.63 13.50
CA ASN A 64 -0.71 -10.59 13.61
C ASN A 64 0.60 -9.96 13.10
N ALA A 65 1.66 -9.99 13.92
CA ALA A 65 2.97 -9.45 13.56
C ALA A 65 3.54 -10.03 12.24
N ALA A 66 3.37 -11.33 11.99
CA ALA A 66 3.82 -11.93 10.74
C ALA A 66 3.03 -11.42 9.51
N ALA A 67 1.73 -11.15 9.69
CA ALA A 67 0.89 -10.57 8.64
C ALA A 67 1.24 -9.09 8.40
N LEU A 68 1.53 -8.34 9.46
CA LEU A 68 1.99 -6.95 9.38
C LEU A 68 3.29 -6.85 8.59
N ASP A 69 4.24 -7.74 8.84
CA ASP A 69 5.51 -7.81 8.12
C ASP A 69 5.32 -8.14 6.63
N TRP A 70 4.39 -9.04 6.34
CA TRP A 70 3.99 -9.37 4.98
C TRP A 70 3.35 -8.16 4.27
N TYR A 71 2.40 -7.48 4.91
CA TYR A 71 1.72 -6.32 4.34
C TYR A 71 2.64 -5.12 4.16
N ARG A 72 3.60 -4.92 5.05
CA ARG A 72 4.66 -3.92 4.89
C ARG A 72 5.48 -4.18 3.61
N ASN A 73 5.88 -5.42 3.37
CA ASN A 73 6.59 -5.77 2.14
C ASN A 73 5.71 -5.62 0.90
N ALA A 74 4.43 -5.98 1.00
CA ALA A 74 3.46 -5.78 -0.07
C ALA A 74 3.26 -4.30 -0.38
N GLU A 75 3.13 -3.44 0.63
CA GLU A 75 2.99 -1.99 0.47
C GLU A 75 4.21 -1.38 -0.23
N LEU A 76 5.42 -1.75 0.21
CA LEU A 76 6.66 -1.30 -0.42
C LEU A 76 6.72 -1.68 -1.89
N GLN A 77 6.40 -2.94 -2.23
CA GLN A 77 6.49 -3.40 -3.61
C GLN A 77 5.43 -2.77 -4.51
N ASN A 78 4.18 -2.66 -4.02
CA ASN A 78 3.12 -1.96 -4.76
C ASN A 78 3.45 -0.47 -4.94
N GLY A 79 3.98 0.19 -3.90
CA GLY A 79 4.42 1.58 -3.97
C GLY A 79 5.54 1.79 -4.99
N ARG A 80 6.56 0.93 -5.02
CA ARG A 80 7.66 0.98 -5.99
C ARG A 80 7.17 0.77 -7.42
N TRP A 81 6.32 -0.23 -7.66
CA TRP A 81 5.72 -0.46 -8.97
C TRP A 81 4.84 0.70 -9.41
N ALA A 82 4.05 1.26 -8.50
CA ALA A 82 3.21 2.41 -8.79
C ALA A 82 4.03 3.65 -9.12
N MET A 83 5.12 3.93 -8.40
CA MET A 83 6.02 5.05 -8.72
C MET A 83 6.63 4.91 -10.13
N LEU A 84 7.10 3.72 -10.49
CA LEU A 84 7.61 3.43 -11.83
C LEU A 84 6.53 3.54 -12.91
N GLY A 85 5.33 3.00 -12.64
CA GLY A 85 4.19 3.05 -13.55
C GLY A 85 3.70 4.47 -13.80
N VAL A 86 3.51 5.26 -12.74
CA VAL A 86 3.09 6.67 -12.84
C VAL A 86 4.13 7.50 -13.60
N ALA A 87 5.42 7.32 -13.31
CA ALA A 87 6.48 7.99 -14.06
C ALA A 87 6.46 7.57 -15.55
N GLY A 88 6.26 6.28 -15.83
CA GLY A 88 6.15 5.75 -17.19
C GLY A 88 4.90 6.20 -17.96
N ILE A 89 3.86 6.68 -17.27
CA ILE A 89 2.67 7.25 -17.90
C ILE A 89 2.85 8.76 -18.14
N ILE A 90 3.28 9.50 -17.13
CA ILE A 90 3.37 10.97 -17.19
C ILE A 90 4.51 11.42 -18.10
N ILE A 91 5.72 10.85 -17.95
CA ILE A 91 6.91 11.36 -18.64
C ILE A 91 6.76 11.25 -20.17
N PRO A 92 6.34 10.11 -20.76
CA PRO A 92 6.13 10.03 -22.19
C PRO A 92 5.00 10.94 -22.68
N ALA A 93 3.89 11.04 -21.92
CA ALA A 93 2.78 11.90 -22.29
C ALA A 93 3.18 13.39 -22.38
N GLU A 94 3.97 13.88 -21.41
CA GLU A 94 4.47 15.26 -21.42
C GLU A 94 5.48 15.48 -22.55
N LEU A 95 6.42 14.56 -22.75
CA LEU A 95 7.41 14.68 -23.83
C LEU A 95 6.77 14.62 -25.23
N THR A 96 5.68 13.87 -25.39
CA THR A 96 4.90 13.85 -26.63
C THR A 96 4.24 15.21 -26.89
N ARG A 97 3.69 15.85 -25.86
CA ARG A 97 3.07 17.18 -25.98
C ARG A 97 4.05 18.29 -26.31
N VAL A 98 5.27 18.23 -25.77
CA VAL A 98 6.34 19.19 -26.12
C VAL A 98 6.91 18.90 -27.52
N GLY A 99 6.52 17.80 -28.16
CA GLY A 99 6.94 17.43 -29.51
C GLY A 99 8.33 16.79 -29.59
N LEU A 100 8.90 16.38 -28.45
CA LEU A 100 10.19 15.68 -28.40
C LEU A 100 10.04 14.19 -28.71
N LEU A 101 8.90 13.60 -28.35
CA LEU A 101 8.57 12.20 -28.60
C LEU A 101 7.25 12.09 -29.34
N ASN A 102 6.97 10.92 -29.91
CA ASN A 102 5.66 10.57 -30.47
C ASN A 102 5.23 9.22 -29.91
N VAL A 103 4.95 9.20 -28.60
CA VAL A 103 4.51 7.99 -27.90
C VAL A 103 2.98 8.04 -27.76
N PRO A 104 2.26 6.96 -28.08
CA PRO A 104 0.81 6.88 -27.89
C PRO A 104 0.42 6.94 -26.41
N ASP A 105 -0.87 7.15 -26.15
CA ASP A 105 -1.41 7.08 -24.79
C ASP A 105 -1.08 5.75 -24.12
N TRP A 106 -0.87 5.80 -22.80
CA TRP A 106 -0.43 4.64 -22.02
C TRP A 106 -1.35 3.41 -22.16
N ALA A 107 -2.65 3.62 -22.41
CA ALA A 107 -3.63 2.56 -22.61
C ALA A 107 -3.45 1.85 -23.96
N ASP A 108 -3.10 2.60 -25.01
CA ASP A 108 -2.92 2.09 -26.37
C ASP A 108 -1.47 1.70 -26.69
N ALA A 109 -0.51 2.12 -25.86
CA ALA A 109 0.91 1.87 -26.04
C ALA A 109 1.25 0.38 -26.23
N GLY A 110 0.57 -0.52 -25.52
CA GLY A 110 0.78 -1.96 -25.68
C GLY A 110 0.34 -2.48 -27.05
N LYS A 111 -0.76 -1.95 -27.60
CA LYS A 111 -1.27 -2.33 -28.92
C LYS A 111 -0.33 -1.82 -30.02
N VAL A 112 0.05 -0.55 -29.95
CA VAL A 112 0.95 0.08 -30.93
C VAL A 112 2.30 -0.64 -30.97
N TYR A 113 2.81 -1.09 -29.82
CA TYR A 113 4.06 -1.87 -29.79
C TYR A 113 3.94 -3.20 -30.55
N ILE A 114 2.86 -3.96 -30.34
CA ILE A 114 2.67 -5.27 -30.99
C ILE A 114 2.42 -5.12 -32.49
N GLU A 115 1.82 -4.02 -32.92
CA GLU A 115 1.57 -3.71 -34.34
C GLU A 115 2.80 -3.14 -35.06
N SER A 116 3.87 -2.80 -34.34
CA SER A 116 5.11 -2.28 -34.93
C SER A 116 5.89 -3.36 -35.68
N GLU A 117 6.62 -2.96 -36.73
CA GLU A 117 7.33 -3.89 -37.63
C GLU A 117 8.44 -4.71 -36.92
N ASP A 118 8.99 -4.19 -35.82
CA ASP A 118 10.04 -4.83 -35.02
C ASP A 118 9.51 -5.58 -33.79
N ALA A 119 8.20 -5.82 -33.71
CA ALA A 119 7.56 -6.42 -32.54
C ALA A 119 7.95 -7.90 -32.33
N ILE A 120 8.41 -8.20 -31.13
CA ILE A 120 8.50 -9.58 -30.63
C ILE A 120 7.07 -10.08 -30.34
N PRO A 121 6.69 -11.31 -30.73
CA PRO A 121 5.36 -11.84 -30.46
C PRO A 121 5.03 -11.82 -28.96
N PHE A 122 3.82 -11.38 -28.63
CA PHE A 122 3.36 -11.18 -27.24
C PHE A 122 3.60 -12.39 -26.34
N SER A 123 3.30 -13.60 -26.83
CA SER A 123 3.50 -14.84 -26.07
C SER A 123 4.95 -15.06 -25.67
N SER A 124 5.90 -14.80 -26.58
CA SER A 124 7.33 -14.96 -26.29
C SER A 124 7.82 -13.91 -25.31
N LEU A 125 7.39 -12.66 -25.50
CA LEU A 125 7.71 -11.56 -24.58
C LEU A 125 7.18 -11.86 -23.17
N LEU A 126 5.93 -12.28 -23.04
CA LEU A 126 5.32 -12.62 -21.76
C LEU A 126 6.02 -13.79 -21.09
N MET A 127 6.41 -14.85 -21.82
CA MET A 127 7.07 -16.01 -21.23
C MET A 127 8.48 -15.68 -20.71
N VAL A 128 9.26 -14.92 -21.48
CA VAL A 128 10.58 -14.44 -21.02
C VAL A 128 10.42 -13.53 -19.81
N GLN A 129 9.43 -12.63 -19.82
CA GLN A 129 9.13 -11.77 -18.70
C GLN A 129 8.78 -12.60 -17.46
N LEU A 130 7.82 -13.52 -17.54
CA LEU A 130 7.43 -14.36 -16.41
C LEU A 130 8.60 -15.17 -15.85
N PHE A 131 9.48 -15.71 -16.70
CA PHE A 131 10.66 -16.43 -16.24
C PHE A 131 11.63 -15.54 -15.45
N LEU A 132 11.98 -14.36 -15.99
CA LEU A 132 12.90 -13.43 -15.33
C LEU A 132 12.31 -12.86 -14.04
N PHE A 133 11.02 -12.48 -14.06
CA PHE A 133 10.32 -11.99 -12.87
C PHE A 133 10.16 -13.07 -11.81
N ASN A 134 9.84 -14.31 -12.22
CA ASN A 134 9.73 -15.43 -11.30
C ASN A 134 11.05 -15.69 -10.56
N PHE A 135 12.19 -15.62 -11.27
CA PHE A 135 13.51 -15.74 -10.65
C PHE A 135 13.75 -14.68 -9.56
N VAL A 136 13.47 -13.42 -9.87
CA VAL A 136 13.66 -12.30 -8.91
C VAL A 136 12.69 -12.42 -7.73
N GLU A 137 11.42 -12.72 -8.00
CA GLU A 137 10.38 -12.83 -6.96
C GLU A 137 10.62 -14.02 -6.04
N ILE A 138 11.11 -15.16 -6.55
CA ILE A 138 11.47 -16.31 -5.70
C ILE A 138 12.62 -15.95 -4.76
N LYS A 139 13.66 -15.28 -5.25
CA LYS A 139 14.77 -14.83 -4.39
C LYS A 139 14.28 -13.88 -3.30
N ARG A 140 13.41 -12.94 -3.65
CA ARG A 140 12.79 -12.02 -2.69
C ARG A 140 11.91 -12.76 -1.68
N TRP A 141 11.12 -13.73 -2.13
CA TRP A 141 10.24 -14.53 -1.28
C TRP A 141 11.02 -15.37 -0.27
N GLU A 142 12.13 -15.98 -0.68
CA GLU A 142 13.02 -16.71 0.23
C GLU A 142 13.68 -15.75 1.25
N ASP A 143 14.07 -14.54 0.84
CA ASP A 143 14.60 -13.52 1.75
C ASP A 143 13.56 -13.04 2.78
N ILE A 144 12.29 -12.92 2.39
CA ILE A 144 11.20 -12.58 3.33
C ILE A 144 11.02 -13.68 4.39
N LYS A 145 11.09 -14.95 3.98
CA LYS A 145 10.96 -16.09 4.91
C LYS A 145 12.17 -16.23 5.84
N LYS A 146 13.37 -16.05 5.28
CA LYS A 146 14.64 -16.22 5.97
C LYS A 146 15.57 -15.06 5.55
N PRO A 147 15.55 -13.95 6.32
CA PRO A 147 16.38 -12.79 6.02
C PRO A 147 17.86 -13.18 5.89
N GLY A 148 18.50 -12.79 4.79
CA GLY A 148 19.92 -13.03 4.55
C GLY A 148 20.29 -14.40 4.00
N CYS A 149 19.32 -15.28 3.72
CA CYS A 149 19.58 -16.59 3.10
C CYS A 149 20.23 -16.49 1.71
N GLN A 150 19.97 -15.39 0.98
CA GLN A 150 20.55 -15.15 -0.35
C GLN A 150 22.03 -14.74 -0.29
N GLY A 151 22.55 -14.44 0.90
CA GLY A 151 23.95 -14.11 1.13
C GLY A 151 24.84 -15.30 1.49
N GLU A 152 24.30 -16.52 1.53
CA GLU A 152 25.07 -17.72 1.84
C GLU A 152 26.01 -18.11 0.68
N PRO A 153 27.25 -18.53 0.98
CA PRO A 153 28.25 -18.87 -0.04
C PRO A 153 27.78 -20.04 -0.91
N GLY A 154 27.74 -19.85 -2.23
CA GLY A 154 27.27 -20.80 -3.24
C GLY A 154 25.83 -20.60 -3.74
N SER A 155 25.08 -19.62 -3.23
CA SER A 155 23.68 -19.36 -3.63
C SER A 155 23.52 -18.72 -5.03
N PHE A 156 24.51 -17.94 -5.52
CA PHE A 156 24.42 -17.29 -6.82
C PHE A 156 25.77 -16.76 -7.33
N LEU A 157 26.40 -17.52 -8.24
CA LEU A 157 27.50 -17.12 -9.16
C LEU A 157 28.53 -16.11 -8.58
N GLY A 158 28.85 -16.16 -7.29
CA GLY A 158 29.78 -15.23 -6.63
C GLY A 158 29.27 -13.83 -6.30
N PHE A 159 27.99 -13.50 -6.56
CA PHE A 159 27.35 -12.22 -6.21
C PHE A 159 26.60 -12.24 -4.87
N GLU A 160 26.74 -13.32 -4.11
CA GLU A 160 25.99 -13.60 -2.87
C GLU A 160 26.17 -12.52 -1.79
N SER A 161 27.39 -12.00 -1.62
CA SER A 161 27.67 -10.97 -0.61
C SER A 161 26.85 -9.69 -0.79
N SER A 162 26.41 -9.40 -2.02
CA SER A 162 25.59 -8.24 -2.36
C SER A 162 24.09 -8.46 -2.07
N PHE A 163 23.65 -9.70 -1.85
CA PHE A 163 22.25 -10.08 -1.60
C PHE A 163 21.95 -10.37 -0.12
N LYS A 164 22.91 -10.13 0.79
CA LYS A 164 22.75 -10.38 2.23
C LYS A 164 21.66 -9.51 2.91
N GLY A 165 21.28 -8.39 2.29
CA GLY A 165 20.29 -7.48 2.85
C GLY A 165 20.89 -6.56 3.93
N THR A 166 20.15 -5.51 4.31
CA THR A 166 20.54 -4.60 5.42
C THR A 166 20.03 -5.07 6.80
N GLY A 167 19.35 -6.21 6.87
CA GLY A 167 18.67 -6.71 8.07
C GLY A 167 17.29 -6.07 8.30
N VAL A 168 16.92 -5.02 7.55
CA VAL A 168 15.57 -4.45 7.55
C VAL A 168 14.79 -5.03 6.38
N SER A 169 13.67 -5.70 6.69
CA SER A 169 12.77 -6.29 5.69
C SER A 169 12.33 -5.24 4.66
N GLY A 170 12.46 -5.56 3.37
CA GLY A 170 12.09 -4.69 2.25
C GLY A 170 13.20 -3.73 1.74
N TYR A 171 14.35 -3.67 2.42
CA TYR A 171 15.49 -2.80 2.08
C TYR A 171 16.77 -3.62 1.88
N PRO A 172 17.04 -4.12 0.66
CA PRO A 172 18.15 -5.03 0.42
C PRO A 172 19.53 -4.34 0.46
N GLY A 173 19.63 -3.05 0.13
CA GLY A 173 20.91 -2.34 0.09
C GLY A 173 21.93 -2.98 -0.86
N GLY A 174 23.23 -2.91 -0.53
CA GLY A 174 24.29 -3.54 -1.32
C GLY A 174 24.28 -3.09 -2.79
N ALA A 175 24.19 -4.03 -3.72
CA ALA A 175 24.14 -3.74 -5.16
C ALA A 175 22.92 -2.88 -5.57
N PHE A 176 21.84 -2.88 -4.78
CA PHE A 176 20.64 -2.08 -5.04
C PHE A 176 20.73 -0.65 -4.52
N ASN A 177 21.83 -0.27 -3.87
CA ASN A 177 22.13 1.12 -3.48
C ASN A 177 23.55 1.51 -3.93
N PRO A 178 23.78 1.65 -5.24
CA PRO A 178 25.12 1.96 -5.77
C PRO A 178 25.65 3.32 -5.31
N LEU A 179 24.75 4.25 -4.98
CA LEU A 179 25.09 5.60 -4.51
C LEU A 179 25.28 5.67 -2.98
N GLY A 180 25.06 4.57 -2.26
CA GLY A 180 25.21 4.52 -0.79
C GLY A 180 24.31 5.50 -0.04
N LEU A 181 23.16 5.88 -0.63
CA LEU A 181 22.26 6.87 -0.04
C LEU A 181 21.70 6.37 1.30
N GLY A 182 21.73 7.25 2.30
CA GLY A 182 21.24 6.96 3.66
C GLY A 182 22.21 6.22 4.57
N ASN A 183 23.36 5.74 4.08
CA ASN A 183 24.37 5.06 4.93
C ASN A 183 25.12 6.01 5.90
N SER A 184 24.81 7.31 5.90
CA SER A 184 25.47 8.33 6.73
C SER A 184 24.96 8.35 8.18
N SER A 185 23.67 8.08 8.40
CA SER A 185 23.06 8.06 9.74
C SER A 185 21.73 7.29 9.73
N GLU A 186 21.33 6.74 10.89
CA GLU A 186 20.05 6.05 11.04
C GLU A 186 18.86 7.00 10.81
N GLU A 187 18.97 8.26 11.21
CA GLU A 187 17.95 9.29 10.97
C GLU A 187 17.80 9.62 9.48
N SER A 188 18.90 9.67 8.73
CA SER A 188 18.82 9.84 7.28
C SER A 188 18.11 8.66 6.61
N MET A 189 18.37 7.42 7.07
CA MET A 189 17.64 6.25 6.58
C MET A 189 16.15 6.33 6.86
N THR A 190 15.74 6.74 8.06
CA THR A 190 14.31 6.84 8.40
C THR A 190 13.62 7.93 7.58
N ASP A 191 14.27 9.07 7.31
CA ASP A 191 13.74 10.10 6.41
C ASP A 191 13.55 9.57 4.98
N PHE A 192 14.55 8.89 4.41
CA PHE A 192 14.43 8.31 3.06
C PHE A 192 13.30 7.28 2.98
N LYS A 193 13.18 6.38 3.97
CA LYS A 193 12.09 5.41 4.06
C LYS A 193 10.73 6.12 4.12
N TRP A 194 10.64 7.20 4.91
CA TRP A 194 9.41 7.97 5.03
C TRP A 194 9.03 8.71 3.73
N ARG A 195 10.03 9.22 2.99
CA ARG A 195 9.83 9.83 1.67
C ARG A 195 9.40 8.79 0.63
N GLU A 196 10.00 7.61 0.66
CA GLU A 196 9.64 6.50 -0.24
C GLU A 196 8.19 6.07 -0.02
N ILE A 197 7.77 5.81 1.22
CA ILE A 197 6.39 5.38 1.52
C ILE A 197 5.37 6.44 1.12
N ARG A 198 5.63 7.73 1.40
CA ARG A 198 4.69 8.80 1.03
C ARG A 198 4.53 8.94 -0.48
N ASN A 199 5.63 8.94 -1.23
CA ASN A 199 5.56 8.98 -2.69
C ASN A 199 4.95 7.69 -3.26
N GLY A 200 5.24 6.53 -2.67
CA GLY A 200 4.64 5.25 -3.04
C GLY A 200 3.13 5.22 -2.85
N ARG A 201 2.63 5.66 -1.70
CA ARG A 201 1.18 5.78 -1.43
C ARG A 201 0.50 6.76 -2.39
N LEU A 202 1.11 7.93 -2.60
CA LEU A 202 0.61 8.91 -3.55
C LEU A 202 0.56 8.34 -4.97
N ALA A 203 1.60 7.62 -5.39
CA ALA A 203 1.66 6.99 -6.71
C ALA A 203 0.61 5.88 -6.88
N MET A 204 0.36 5.07 -5.86
CA MET A 204 -0.70 4.06 -5.90
C MET A 204 -2.08 4.69 -6.12
N VAL A 205 -2.37 5.80 -5.42
CA VAL A 205 -3.61 6.57 -5.61
C VAL A 205 -3.65 7.22 -6.98
N ALA A 206 -2.54 7.79 -7.45
CA ALA A 206 -2.45 8.42 -8.77
C ALA A 206 -2.70 7.40 -9.90
N PHE A 207 -2.11 6.21 -9.83
CA PHE A 207 -2.33 5.15 -10.82
C PHE A 207 -3.79 4.68 -10.84
N LEU A 208 -4.40 4.48 -9.67
CA LEU A 208 -5.84 4.20 -9.58
C LEU A 208 -6.68 5.34 -10.18
N GLY A 209 -6.28 6.59 -9.93
CA GLY A 209 -6.88 7.78 -10.54
C GLY A 209 -6.80 7.76 -12.07
N PHE A 210 -5.65 7.39 -12.64
CA PHE A 210 -5.48 7.29 -14.10
C PHE A 210 -6.39 6.22 -14.70
N LEU A 211 -6.52 5.06 -14.07
CA LEU A 211 -7.45 4.01 -14.50
C LEU A 211 -8.91 4.51 -14.46
N ALA A 212 -9.31 5.14 -13.36
CA ALA A 212 -10.67 5.66 -13.18
C ALA A 212 -10.99 6.80 -14.16
N GLN A 213 -10.04 7.72 -14.37
CA GLN A 213 -10.18 8.83 -15.32
C GLN A 213 -10.28 8.33 -16.75
N HIS A 214 -9.41 7.40 -17.15
CA HIS A 214 -9.44 6.83 -18.50
C HIS A 214 -10.74 6.05 -18.74
N ALA A 215 -11.22 5.29 -17.74
CA ALA A 215 -12.52 4.62 -17.85
C ALA A 215 -13.71 5.59 -17.96
N ALA A 216 -13.65 6.76 -17.31
CA ALA A 216 -14.73 7.74 -17.33
C ALA A 216 -14.71 8.68 -18.53
N THR A 217 -13.53 9.05 -19.03
CA THR A 217 -13.36 10.10 -20.06
C THR A 217 -12.81 9.57 -21.39
N GLY A 218 -12.17 8.40 -21.38
CA GLY A 218 -11.48 7.83 -22.54
C GLY A 218 -10.18 8.53 -22.93
N GLN A 219 -9.72 9.53 -22.15
CA GLN A 219 -8.57 10.36 -22.49
C GLN A 219 -7.36 10.10 -21.59
N GLY A 220 -6.19 10.56 -22.03
CA GLY A 220 -4.96 10.54 -21.26
C GLY A 220 -5.06 11.37 -19.96
N PRO A 221 -4.25 11.05 -18.94
CA PRO A 221 -4.32 11.74 -17.64
C PRO A 221 -3.92 13.21 -17.73
N ILE A 222 -2.98 13.56 -18.62
CA ILE A 222 -2.56 14.95 -18.79
C ILE A 222 -3.58 15.75 -19.62
N ASP A 223 -4.31 15.10 -20.53
CA ASP A 223 -5.43 15.73 -21.25
C ASP A 223 -6.52 16.13 -20.27
N ASN A 224 -6.92 15.19 -19.41
CA ASN A 224 -7.85 15.47 -18.32
C ASN A 224 -7.38 16.61 -17.41
N LEU A 225 -6.08 16.67 -17.09
CA LEU A 225 -5.52 17.78 -16.31
C LEU A 225 -5.65 19.11 -17.06
N VAL A 226 -5.34 19.16 -18.35
CA VAL A 226 -5.43 20.40 -19.14
C VAL A 226 -6.88 20.85 -19.28
N TYR A 227 -7.83 19.94 -19.54
CA TYR A 227 -9.25 20.29 -19.58
C TYR A 227 -9.75 20.83 -18.25
N HIS A 228 -9.32 20.23 -17.12
CA HIS A 228 -9.64 20.76 -15.80
C HIS A 228 -9.03 22.13 -15.54
N LEU A 229 -7.80 22.40 -16.01
CA LEU A 229 -7.17 23.71 -15.87
C LEU A 229 -7.80 24.79 -16.77
N GLN A 230 -8.37 24.41 -17.92
CA GLN A 230 -9.07 25.32 -18.82
C GLN A 230 -10.42 25.77 -18.24
N ASP A 231 -11.20 24.83 -17.70
CA ASP A 231 -12.43 25.14 -16.97
C ASP A 231 -12.62 24.15 -15.79
N PRO A 232 -12.24 24.56 -14.57
CA PRO A 232 -12.35 23.72 -13.39
C PRO A 232 -13.79 23.38 -13.00
N TRP A 233 -14.76 24.22 -13.38
CA TRP A 233 -16.15 24.08 -12.99
C TRP A 233 -16.91 23.16 -13.93
N ALA A 234 -16.58 23.19 -15.23
CA ALA A 234 -17.19 22.32 -16.22
C ALA A 234 -16.49 20.96 -16.38
N HIS A 235 -15.17 20.86 -16.19
CA HIS A 235 -14.42 19.62 -16.41
C HIS A 235 -13.99 19.00 -15.08
N ASN A 236 -14.90 18.33 -14.40
CA ASN A 236 -14.62 17.61 -13.16
C ASN A 236 -15.33 16.26 -13.13
N PHE A 237 -15.14 15.50 -12.05
CA PHE A 237 -15.76 14.18 -11.94
C PHE A 237 -17.29 14.23 -11.87
N ALA A 238 -17.91 15.37 -11.53
CA ALA A 238 -19.36 15.47 -11.43
C ALA A 238 -20.05 15.64 -12.80
N THR A 239 -19.31 16.10 -13.82
CA THR A 239 -19.86 16.40 -15.15
C THR A 239 -19.61 15.29 -16.17
N ASN A 240 -18.77 14.30 -15.86
CA ASN A 240 -18.42 13.21 -16.78
C ASN A 240 -19.54 12.18 -17.01
N SER A 241 -20.71 12.32 -16.39
CA SER A 241 -21.90 11.44 -16.46
C SER A 241 -21.71 9.96 -16.05
N VAL A 242 -20.47 9.54 -15.76
CA VAL A 242 -20.11 8.18 -15.36
C VAL A 242 -19.96 8.08 -13.84
N SER A 243 -19.27 9.04 -13.22
CA SER A 243 -19.03 9.03 -11.77
C SER A 243 -20.27 9.42 -10.97
N ILE A 244 -21.11 10.31 -11.52
CA ILE A 244 -22.41 10.65 -10.95
C ILE A 244 -23.47 10.40 -12.04
N PRO A 245 -24.20 9.27 -11.97
CA PRO A 245 -25.26 8.98 -12.93
C PRO A 245 -26.48 9.86 -12.63
N GLY A 246 -26.71 10.84 -13.51
CA GLY A 246 -27.81 11.79 -13.43
C GLY A 246 -27.31 13.22 -13.66
N THR A 247 -27.88 13.90 -14.65
CA THR A 247 -27.59 15.30 -14.96
C THR A 247 -27.95 16.19 -13.77
N ILE A 248 -26.95 16.72 -13.07
CA ILE A 248 -27.13 17.73 -12.02
C ILE A 248 -27.26 19.16 -12.62
N PHE A 249 -27.26 19.28 -13.96
CA PHE A 249 -27.57 20.51 -14.69
C PHE A 249 -28.39 20.20 -15.95
#